data_AF-A0A951KU02-F1
#
_entry.id   AF-A0A951KU02-F1
#
_cell.length_a   1.000
_cell.length_b   1.000
_cell.length_c   1.000
_cell.angle_alpha   90.00
_cell.angle_beta   90.00
_cell.angle_gamma   90.00
#
_symmetry.space_group_name_H-M   'P 1'
#
loop_
_entity.id
_entity.type
_entity.pdbx_description
1 polymer ?
#
loop_
_entity_poly.entity_id
_entity_poly.type
_entity_poly.pdbx_seq_one_letter_code
_entity_poly.pdbx_strand_id
1 'polypeptide(L)'
;MDTFPDLGSLNDQELKDLIKQLTEEEMEISYRRRILHGKIDILRAELVNRLRKKDESGELAITGADVQQLTDILAGRVQTADSE
;
A
#
# COMPACT_ATOMS: atom_id res chain seq x y z
N MET A 1 4.76 -21.67 -0.55
CA MET A 1 3.52 -21.60 0.22
C MET A 1 3.89 -21.91 1.64
N ASP A 2 3.87 -20.91 2.52
CA ASP A 2 3.95 -21.14 3.95
C ASP A 2 2.69 -21.91 4.34
N THR A 3 2.85 -23.21 4.52
CA THR A 3 1.75 -24.08 4.90
C THR A 3 1.46 -23.78 6.37
N PHE A 4 0.23 -23.39 6.65
CA PHE A 4 -0.21 -23.12 8.01
C PHE A 4 0.09 -24.35 8.89
N PRO A 5 0.74 -24.19 10.06
CA PRO A 5 1.15 -25.33 10.86
C PRO A 5 -0.04 -26.17 11.31
N ASP A 6 0.16 -27.49 11.48
CA ASP A 6 -0.86 -28.37 12.03
C ASP A 6 -1.11 -28.03 13.50
N LEU A 7 -2.18 -27.26 13.73
CA LEU A 7 -2.56 -26.76 15.04
C LEU A 7 -2.88 -27.87 16.04
N GLY A 8 -3.28 -29.06 15.56
CA GLY A 8 -3.59 -30.21 16.42
C GLY A 8 -2.35 -30.84 17.08
N SER A 9 -1.16 -30.52 16.58
CA SER A 9 0.11 -31.03 17.08
C SER A 9 0.81 -30.12 18.11
N LEU A 10 0.34 -28.87 18.24
CA LEU A 10 0.93 -27.88 19.14
C LEU A 10 0.31 -27.96 20.54
N ASN A 11 1.14 -27.86 21.57
CA ASN A 11 0.65 -27.62 22.93
C ASN A 11 0.34 -26.13 23.17
N ASP A 12 -0.34 -25.83 24.28
CA ASP A 12 -0.76 -24.46 24.63
C ASP A 12 0.37 -23.43 24.65
N GLN A 13 1.58 -23.84 25.06
CA GLN A 13 2.74 -22.96 25.11
C GLN A 13 3.25 -22.66 23.69
N GLU A 14 3.41 -23.71 22.88
CA GLU A 14 3.83 -23.57 21.47
C GLU A 14 2.85 -22.72 20.67
N LEU A 15 1.55 -22.86 20.91
CA LEU A 15 0.52 -22.04 20.28
C LEU A 15 0.65 -20.56 20.67
N LYS A 16 0.87 -20.26 21.96
CA LYS A 16 1.09 -18.88 22.43
C LYS A 16 2.33 -18.26 21.83
N ASP A 17 3.41 -19.04 21.73
CA ASP A 17 4.68 -18.57 21.17
C ASP A 17 4.53 -18.30 19.66
N LEU A 18 3.83 -19.16 18.94
CA LEU A 18 3.53 -18.96 17.52
C LEU A 18 2.66 -17.71 17.29
N ILE A 19 1.62 -17.51 18.10
CA ILE A 19 0.78 -16.29 18.04
C ILE A 19 1.63 -15.05 18.25
N LYS A 20 2.51 -15.07 19.27
CA LYS A 20 3.40 -13.95 19.57
C LYS A 20 4.32 -13.66 18.38
N GLN A 21 4.96 -14.68 17.83
CA GLN A 21 5.85 -14.54 16.68
C GLN A 21 5.13 -13.92 15.48
N LEU A 22 3.97 -14.47 15.10
CA LEU A 22 3.20 -13.97 13.96
C LEU A 22 2.69 -12.55 14.19
N THR A 23 2.36 -12.18 15.43
CA THR A 23 1.97 -10.81 15.78
C THR A 23 3.14 -9.85 15.64
N GLU A 24 4.33 -10.24 16.09
CA GLU A 24 5.55 -9.42 15.94
C GLU A 24 5.92 -9.21 14.46
N GLU A 25 5.82 -10.28 13.66
CA GLU A 25 6.05 -10.21 12.21
C GLU A 25 5.01 -9.31 11.51
N GLU A 26 3.73 -9.44 11.85
CA GLU A 26 2.67 -8.56 11.34
C GLU A 26 2.98 -7.10 11.66
N MET A 27 3.36 -6.80 12.90
CA MET A 27 3.68 -5.43 13.32
C MET A 27 4.83 -4.84 12.52
N GLU A 28 5.88 -5.63 12.25
CA GLU A 28 7.01 -5.20 11.44
C GLU A 28 6.59 -4.93 9.98
N ILE A 29 5.82 -5.82 9.38
CA ILE A 29 5.29 -5.66 8.02
C ILE A 29 4.42 -4.39 7.95
N SER A 30 3.52 -4.20 8.92
CA SER A 30 2.66 -3.03 9.03
C SER A 30 3.44 -1.73 9.23
N TYR A 31 4.55 -1.77 9.97
CA TYR A 31 5.46 -0.63 10.10
C TYR A 31 6.13 -0.28 8.77
N ARG A 32 6.72 -1.27 8.09
CA ARG A 32 7.35 -1.07 6.77
C ARG A 32 6.34 -0.56 5.74
N ARG A 33 5.12 -1.10 5.74
CA ARG A 33 4.00 -0.64 4.91
C ARG A 33 3.73 0.85 5.15
N ARG A 34 3.57 1.29 6.40
CA ARG A 34 3.32 2.71 6.72
C ARG A 34 4.44 3.63 6.25
N ILE A 35 5.70 3.24 6.42
CA ILE A 35 6.85 4.02 5.91
C ILE A 35 6.78 4.17 4.39
N LEU A 36 6.53 3.07 3.67
CA LEU A 36 6.44 3.10 2.22
C LEU A 36 5.29 3.98 1.76
N HIS A 37 4.11 3.85 2.36
CA HIS A 37 2.96 4.74 2.09
C HIS A 37 3.34 6.21 2.28
N GLY A 38 3.96 6.57 3.41
CA GLY A 38 4.38 7.97 3.66
C GLY A 38 5.38 8.50 2.63
N LYS A 39 6.37 7.69 2.22
CA LYS A 39 7.31 8.07 1.15
C LYS A 39 6.60 8.29 -0.17
N ILE A 40 5.69 7.38 -0.53
CA ILE A 40 4.93 7.47 -1.78
C ILE A 40 4.05 8.72 -1.76
N ASP A 41 3.41 9.04 -0.64
CA ASP A 41 2.53 10.21 -0.52
C ASP A 41 3.29 11.52 -0.66
N ILE A 42 4.51 11.62 -0.12
CA ILE A 42 5.40 12.78 -0.33
C ILE A 42 5.74 12.94 -1.83
N LEU A 43 6.11 11.84 -2.49
CA LEU A 43 6.44 11.87 -3.92
C LEU A 43 5.23 12.26 -4.78
N ARG A 44 4.03 11.79 -4.43
CA ARG A 44 2.78 12.16 -5.10
C ARG A 44 2.47 13.65 -4.93
N ALA A 45 2.62 14.19 -3.73
CA ALA A 45 2.42 15.61 -3.46
C ALA A 45 3.37 16.48 -4.31
N GLU A 46 4.63 16.07 -4.43
CA GLU A 46 5.60 16.77 -5.27
C GLU A 46 5.27 16.65 -6.77
N LEU A 47 4.80 15.48 -7.24
CA LEU A 47 4.36 15.33 -8.62
C LEU A 47 3.21 16.30 -8.95
N VAL A 48 2.20 16.37 -8.08
CA VAL A 48 1.07 17.31 -8.23
C VAL A 48 1.56 18.76 -8.22
N ASN A 49 2.50 19.10 -7.32
CA ASN A 49 3.09 20.44 -7.25
C ASN A 49 3.81 20.83 -8.55
N ARG A 50 4.62 19.92 -9.11
CA ARG A 50 5.33 20.14 -10.39
C ARG A 50 4.37 20.34 -11.56
N LEU A 51 3.31 19.54 -11.61
CA LEU A 51 2.29 19.65 -12.66
C LEU A 51 1.61 21.03 -12.59
N ARG A 52 1.19 21.47 -11.39
CA ARG A 52 0.61 22.81 -11.20
C ARG A 52 1.54 23.95 -11.61
N LYS A 53 2.83 23.84 -11.31
CA LYS A 53 3.84 24.83 -11.75
C LYS A 53 4.05 24.81 -13.27
N LYS A 54 3.91 23.64 -13.91
CA LYS A 54 4.00 23.53 -15.36
C LYS A 54 2.83 24.24 -16.06
N ASP A 55 1.65 24.22 -15.44
CA ASP A 55 0.47 24.97 -15.92
C ASP A 55 0.69 26.49 -15.87
N GLU A 56 1.39 27.03 -14.85
CA GLU A 56 1.80 28.45 -14.81
C GLU A 56 2.80 28.81 -15.94
N SER A 57 3.52 27.81 -16.47
CA SER A 57 4.46 27.96 -17.60
C SER A 57 3.88 27.61 -18.98
N GLY A 58 2.61 27.18 -19.06
CA GLY A 58 1.84 27.14 -20.31
C GLY A 58 1.75 25.82 -21.09
N GLU A 59 2.20 24.67 -20.58
CA GLU A 59 1.99 23.37 -21.25
C GLU A 59 1.43 22.29 -20.31
N LEU A 60 0.11 22.07 -20.41
CA LEU A 60 -0.62 20.99 -19.74
C LEU A 60 -0.14 19.61 -20.24
N ALA A 61 0.48 18.82 -19.38
CA ALA A 61 0.80 17.42 -19.68
C ALA A 61 -0.15 16.42 -19.02
N ILE A 62 -1.03 16.87 -18.12
CA ILE A 62 -1.97 16.00 -17.40
C ILE A 62 -3.32 16.69 -17.29
N THR A 63 -4.37 15.94 -17.64
CA THR A 63 -5.75 16.35 -17.52
C THR A 63 -6.26 16.11 -16.09
N GLY A 64 -7.34 16.78 -15.69
CA GLY A 64 -8.01 16.48 -14.41
C GLY A 64 -8.42 15.00 -14.28
N ALA A 65 -8.56 14.28 -15.40
CA ALA A 65 -8.84 12.87 -15.43
C ALA A 65 -7.67 12.01 -14.92
N ASP A 66 -6.40 12.36 -15.20
CA ASP A 66 -5.26 11.55 -14.73
C ASP A 66 -5.06 11.71 -13.21
N VAL A 67 -5.36 12.90 -12.66
CA VAL A 67 -5.36 13.14 -11.21
C VAL A 67 -6.47 12.36 -10.51
N GLN A 68 -7.66 12.30 -11.13
CA GLN A 68 -8.78 11.54 -10.61
C GLN A 68 -8.50 10.03 -10.66
N GLN A 69 -7.98 9.54 -11.79
CA GLN A 69 -7.60 8.13 -11.97
C GLN A 69 -6.52 7.71 -10.98
N LEU A 70 -5.50 8.55 -10.76
CA LEU A 70 -4.52 8.35 -9.70
C LEU A 70 -5.20 8.25 -8.34
N THR A 71 -6.02 9.24 -7.98
CA THR A 71 -6.73 9.28 -6.69
C THR A 71 -7.59 8.03 -6.44
N ASP A 72 -8.23 7.49 -7.48
CA ASP A 72 -9.04 6.27 -7.38
C ASP A 72 -8.19 5.00 -7.26
N ILE A 73 -7.01 4.94 -7.90
CA ILE A 73 -6.01 3.90 -7.65
C ILE A 73 -5.54 3.98 -6.18
N LEU A 74 -5.33 5.18 -5.65
CA LEU A 74 -4.82 5.39 -4.29
C LEU A 74 -5.83 5.06 -3.20
N ALA A 75 -7.10 5.31 -3.47
CA ALA A 75 -8.19 4.99 -2.56
C ALA A 75 -8.58 3.50 -2.63
N GLY A 76 -7.90 2.68 -3.44
CA GLY A 76 -8.26 1.27 -3.65
C GLY A 76 -9.62 1.10 -4.33
N ARG A 77 -10.10 2.13 -5.05
CA ARG A 77 -11.40 2.13 -5.74
C ARG A 77 -11.32 1.63 -7.18
N VAL A 78 -10.13 1.34 -7.69
CA VAL A 78 -9.99 0.67 -8.98
C VAL A 78 -10.36 -0.79 -8.80
N GLN A 79 -11.59 -1.13 -9.21
CA GLN A 79 -11.93 -2.49 -9.58
C GLN A 79 -10.90 -2.92 -10.63
N THR A 80 -10.05 -3.89 -10.30
CA THR A 80 -9.29 -4.61 -11.32
C THR A 80 -10.34 -5.21 -12.24
N ALA A 81 -10.55 -4.60 -13.40
CA ALA A 81 -11.31 -5.22 -14.45
C ALA A 81 -10.55 -6.51 -14.78
N ASP A 82 -11.07 -7.62 -14.28
CA ASP A 82 -10.65 -8.96 -14.66
C ASP A 82 -10.45 -8.97 -16.18
N SER A 83 -9.23 -9.28 -16.59
CA SER A 83 -8.93 -9.60 -17.97
C SER A 83 -8.59 -11.07 -17.98
N GLU A 84 -9.49 -11.81 -18.63
CA GLU A 84 -9.44 -13.23 -19.00
C GLU A 84 -8.09 -13.70 -19.57
#